data_AF-A0A522BL58-F1
#
_entry.id   AF-A0A522BL58-F1
#
_cell.length_a   1.000
_cell.length_b   1.000
_cell.length_c   1.000
_cell.angle_alpha   90.00
_cell.angle_beta   90.00
_cell.angle_gamma   90.00
#
_symmetry.space_group_name_H-M   'P 1'
#
loop_
_entity.id
_entity.type
_entity.pdbx_description
1 polymer ?
#
loop_
_entity_poly.entity_id
_entity_poly.type
_entity_poly.pdbx_seq_one_letter_code
_entity_poly.pdbx_strand_id
1 'polypeptide(L)'
;MWPMTREELREVAAHPLVTIGAHSHGHEALTLLPLDEARLSIELARQRTQEWLGRPVRHFAYPSGLHDAKLAHLVREMGFATAMSNHAGHWRSAGVRYEIPRISVGRYDSLDKFKVETVLGLRGLPRRLLAAA
;
A
#
# COMPACT_ATOMS: atom_id res chain seq x y z
N MET A 1 10.00 10.45 13.29
CA MET A 1 9.84 8.98 13.12
C MET A 1 11.05 8.54 12.33
N TRP A 2 11.93 7.71 12.90
CA TRP A 2 13.08 7.19 12.16
C TRP A 2 12.64 6.00 11.30
N PRO A 3 13.18 5.84 10.07
CA PRO A 3 12.94 4.65 9.27
C PRO A 3 13.61 3.43 9.92
N MET A 4 13.12 2.23 9.59
CA MET A 4 13.76 0.99 10.01
C MET A 4 15.19 0.90 9.46
N THR A 5 16.10 0.38 10.27
CA THR A 5 17.43 -0.06 9.85
C THR A 5 17.33 -1.31 8.96
N ARG A 6 18.44 -1.68 8.32
CA ARG A 6 18.49 -2.89 7.48
C ARG A 6 18.38 -4.15 8.33
N GLU A 7 18.86 -4.09 9.56
CA GLU A 7 18.85 -5.17 10.54
C GLU A 7 17.41 -5.41 11.02
N GLU A 8 16.69 -4.36 11.42
CA GLU A 8 15.27 -4.44 11.79
C GLU A 8 14.41 -4.90 10.61
N LEU A 9 14.68 -4.42 9.39
CA LEU A 9 14.00 -4.89 8.19
C LEU A 9 14.15 -6.41 8.03
N ARG A 10 15.36 -6.95 8.18
CA ARG A 10 15.62 -8.40 8.05
C ARG A 10 14.96 -9.20 9.17
N GLU A 11 14.98 -8.69 10.39
CA GLU A 11 14.32 -9.30 11.54
C GLU A 11 12.81 -9.44 11.30
N VAL A 12 12.14 -8.34 10.95
CA VAL A 12 10.71 -8.31 10.67
C VAL A 12 10.37 -9.19 9.46
N ALA A 13 11.22 -9.18 8.43
CA ALA A 13 11.06 -9.99 7.22
C ALA A 13 11.20 -11.51 7.46
N ALA A 14 11.84 -11.94 8.54
CA ALA A 14 12.00 -13.35 8.88
C ALA A 14 10.69 -13.98 9.40
N HIS A 15 9.74 -13.17 9.86
CA HIS A 15 8.47 -13.66 10.40
C HIS A 15 7.56 -14.20 9.27
N PRO A 16 6.98 -15.41 9.39
CA PRO A 16 6.21 -16.04 8.31
C PRO A 16 4.91 -15.31 7.94
N LEU A 17 4.38 -14.49 8.84
CA LEU A 17 3.18 -13.68 8.60
C LEU A 17 3.47 -12.31 7.97
N VAL A 18 4.74 -11.98 7.72
CA VAL A 18 5.14 -10.66 7.22
C VAL A 18 5.63 -10.75 5.79
N THR A 19 5.01 -9.95 4.92
CA THR A 19 5.46 -9.75 3.54
C THR A 19 5.96 -8.31 3.37
N ILE A 20 7.15 -8.15 2.79
CA ILE A 20 7.71 -6.83 2.49
C ILE A 20 7.44 -6.47 1.02
N GLY A 21 6.83 -5.30 0.79
CA GLY A 21 6.60 -4.69 -0.51
C GLY A 21 7.50 -3.47 -0.76
N ALA A 22 7.44 -2.91 -1.97
CA ALA A 22 8.09 -1.66 -2.35
C ALA A 22 7.14 -0.45 -2.20
N HIS A 23 7.70 0.75 -1.94
CA HIS A 23 6.92 1.97 -1.68
C HIS A 23 7.56 3.25 -2.26
N SER A 24 8.09 3.14 -3.48
CA SER A 24 8.97 4.13 -4.14
C SER A 24 10.26 4.41 -3.36
N HIS A 25 11.19 5.15 -3.97
CA HIS A 25 12.51 5.38 -3.38
C HIS A 25 12.48 6.54 -2.38
N GLY A 26 11.86 7.65 -2.75
CA GLY A 26 11.82 8.89 -1.98
C GLY A 26 10.45 9.26 -1.42
N HIS A 27 9.46 8.37 -1.48
CA HIS A 27 8.05 8.68 -1.15
C HIS A 27 7.50 9.88 -1.96
N GLU A 28 7.84 9.91 -3.24
CA GLU A 28 7.46 10.95 -4.19
C GLU A 28 5.98 10.84 -4.55
N ALA A 29 5.34 11.98 -4.84
CA ALA A 29 4.04 11.99 -5.48
C ALA A 29 4.19 11.56 -6.95
N LEU A 30 4.22 10.24 -7.20
CA LEU A 30 4.55 9.65 -8.50
C LEU A 30 3.68 10.18 -9.65
N THR A 31 2.43 10.58 -9.37
CA THR A 31 1.51 11.17 -10.36
C THR A 31 1.96 12.54 -10.87
N LEU A 32 2.90 13.20 -10.19
CA LEU A 32 3.44 14.51 -10.55
C LEU A 32 4.79 14.42 -11.27
N LEU A 33 5.35 13.22 -11.41
CA LEU A 33 6.61 13.00 -12.10
C LEU A 33 6.39 12.63 -13.57
N PRO A 34 7.36 12.93 -14.44
CA PRO A 34 7.48 12.23 -15.71
C PRO A 34 7.49 10.71 -15.51
N LEU A 35 6.83 9.98 -16.40
CA LEU A 35 6.62 8.53 -16.23
C LEU A 35 7.95 7.75 -16.12
N ASP A 36 9.00 8.20 -16.81
CA ASP A 36 10.32 7.58 -16.75
C ASP A 36 11.00 7.80 -15.39
N GLU A 37 10.84 8.96 -14.77
CA GLU A 37 11.34 9.22 -13.42
C GLU A 37 10.57 8.39 -12.38
N ALA A 38 9.25 8.28 -12.53
CA ALA A 38 8.44 7.39 -11.69
C ALA A 38 8.90 5.92 -11.82
N ARG A 39 9.19 5.45 -13.03
CA ARG A 39 9.75 4.11 -13.27
C ARG A 39 11.06 3.91 -12.50
N LEU A 40 12.01 4.83 -12.64
CA LEU A 40 13.31 4.76 -11.96
C LEU A 40 13.16 4.71 -10.44
N SER A 41 12.28 5.53 -9.86
CA SER A 41 12.03 5.52 -8.41
C SER A 41 11.44 4.19 -7.93
N ILE A 42 10.45 3.65 -8.66
CA ILE A 42 9.83 2.35 -8.32
C ILE A 42 10.86 1.21 -8.44
N GLU A 43 11.65 1.21 -9.52
CA GLU A 43 12.66 0.19 -9.78
C GLU A 43 13.75 0.21 -8.72
N LEU A 44 14.29 1.38 -8.39
CA LEU A 44 15.32 1.55 -7.38
C LEU A 44 14.84 1.06 -6.01
N ALA A 45 13.60 1.38 -5.63
CA ALA A 45 13.00 0.90 -4.38
C ALA A 45 12.90 -0.62 -4.33
N ARG A 46 12.46 -1.25 -5.44
CA ARG A 46 12.36 -2.71 -5.54
C ARG A 46 13.74 -3.35 -5.49
N GLN A 47 14.69 -2.85 -6.28
CA GLN A 47 16.05 -3.38 -6.35
C GLN A 47 16.72 -3.36 -4.98
N ARG A 48 16.76 -2.20 -4.31
CA ARG A 48 17.38 -2.05 -2.99
C ARG A 48 16.75 -2.97 -1.95
N THR A 49 15.43 -3.06 -1.94
CA THR A 49 14.73 -3.93 -1.00
C THR A 49 15.05 -5.42 -1.25
N GLN A 50 15.14 -5.83 -2.52
CA GLN A 50 15.55 -7.19 -2.88
C GLN A 50 17.00 -7.48 -2.49
N GLU A 51 17.91 -6.53 -2.69
CA GLU A 51 19.31 -6.62 -2.27
C GLU A 51 19.43 -6.84 -0.75
N TRP A 52 18.64 -6.12 0.05
CA TRP A 52 18.68 -6.24 1.50
C TRP A 52 18.07 -7.54 2.04
N LEU A 53 17.03 -8.05 1.37
CA LEU A 53 16.28 -9.22 1.80
C LEU A 53 16.77 -10.54 1.18
N GLY A 54 17.51 -10.49 0.06
CA GLY A 54 17.93 -11.68 -0.68
C GLY A 54 16.78 -12.45 -1.33
N ARG A 55 15.60 -11.84 -1.51
CA ARG A 55 14.40 -12.48 -2.08
C ARG A 55 13.55 -11.50 -2.90
N PRO A 56 12.69 -11.99 -3.81
CA PRO A 56 11.87 -11.13 -4.66
C PRO A 56 10.88 -10.25 -3.89
N VAL A 57 10.75 -8.99 -4.31
CA VAL A 57 9.70 -8.07 -3.85
C VAL A 57 8.61 -8.03 -4.91
N ARG A 58 7.39 -8.44 -4.54
CA ARG A 58 6.30 -8.71 -5.48
C ARG A 58 5.14 -7.72 -5.39
N HIS A 59 5.07 -6.92 -4.33
CA HIS A 59 3.93 -6.04 -4.05
C HIS A 59 4.38 -4.60 -3.98
N PHE A 60 3.52 -3.68 -4.40
CA PHE A 60 3.78 -2.25 -4.40
C PHE A 60 2.70 -1.49 -3.61
N ALA A 61 3.06 -0.37 -3.01
CA ALA A 61 2.10 0.59 -2.47
C ALA A 61 2.42 1.97 -3.04
N TYR A 62 1.41 2.68 -3.54
CA TYR A 62 1.59 4.05 -4.03
C TYR A 62 1.82 5.01 -2.86
N PRO A 63 2.86 5.87 -2.87
CA PRO A 63 3.05 6.93 -1.88
C PRO A 63 1.79 7.80 -1.76
N SER A 64 1.36 8.04 -0.53
CA SER A 64 0.08 8.71 -0.22
C SER A 64 -1.18 8.07 -0.85
N GLY A 65 -1.05 6.92 -1.51
CA GLY A 65 -2.09 6.26 -2.29
C GLY A 65 -2.43 6.92 -3.63
N LEU A 66 -1.65 7.94 -4.04
CA LEU A 66 -1.87 8.69 -5.28
C LEU A 66 -1.41 7.87 -6.48
N HIS A 67 -2.32 7.62 -7.41
CA HIS A 67 -2.06 6.87 -8.63
C HIS A 67 -3.00 7.31 -9.75
N ASP A 68 -2.64 6.97 -10.98
CA ASP A 68 -3.48 7.10 -12.16
C ASP A 68 -3.37 5.83 -13.02
N ALA A 69 -4.13 5.78 -14.11
CA ALA A 69 -4.12 4.62 -15.02
C ALA A 69 -2.74 4.35 -15.63
N LYS A 70 -1.92 5.39 -15.86
CA LYS A 70 -0.58 5.25 -16.44
C LYS A 70 0.37 4.57 -15.45
N LEU A 71 0.33 4.97 -14.18
CA LEU A 71 1.10 4.33 -13.11
C LEU A 71 0.62 2.92 -12.80
N ALA A 72 -0.68 2.66 -12.81
CA ALA A 72 -1.22 1.32 -12.66
C ALA A 72 -0.73 0.39 -13.80
N HIS A 73 -0.71 0.89 -15.03
CA HIS A 73 -0.15 0.18 -16.18
C HIS A 73 1.36 -0.06 -16.03
N LEU A 74 2.13 0.97 -15.69
CA LEU A 74 3.58 0.87 -15.49
C LEU A 74 3.92 -0.18 -14.43
N VAL A 75 3.26 -0.17 -13.27
CA VAL A 75 3.50 -1.14 -12.19
C VAL A 75 3.18 -2.57 -12.63
N ARG A 76 2.15 -2.75 -13.46
CA ARG A 76 1.85 -4.04 -14.09
C ARG A 76 2.96 -4.48 -15.05
N GLU A 77 3.43 -3.59 -15.94
CA GLU A 77 4.49 -3.89 -16.90
C GLU A 77 5.81 -4.25 -16.22
N MET A 78 6.11 -3.60 -15.08
CA MET A 78 7.27 -3.91 -14.25
C MET A 78 7.17 -5.28 -13.55
N GLY A 79 6.06 -6.01 -13.71
CA GLY A 79 5.90 -7.37 -13.22
C GLY A 79 5.63 -7.48 -11.71
N PHE A 80 5.05 -6.45 -11.10
CA PHE A 80 4.49 -6.59 -9.75
C PHE A 80 3.26 -7.52 -9.78
N ALA A 81 3.02 -8.25 -8.69
CA ALA A 81 1.87 -9.12 -8.54
C ALA A 81 0.62 -8.34 -8.13
N THR A 82 0.78 -7.35 -7.25
CA THR A 82 -0.30 -6.45 -6.83
C THR A 82 0.24 -5.05 -6.50
N ALA A 83 -0.65 -4.06 -6.50
CA ALA A 83 -0.36 -2.74 -5.97
C ALA A 83 -1.54 -2.17 -5.18
N MET A 84 -1.23 -1.48 -4.08
CA MET A 84 -2.21 -0.94 -3.13
C MET A 84 -2.29 0.58 -3.19
N SER A 85 -3.52 1.10 -3.24
CA SER A 85 -3.82 2.54 -3.13
C SER A 85 -4.32 2.90 -1.72
N ASN A 86 -4.71 4.17 -1.52
CA ASN A 86 -5.43 4.63 -0.32
C ASN A 86 -6.91 4.93 -0.61
N HIS A 87 -7.41 4.53 -1.78
CA HIS A 87 -8.85 4.64 -2.04
C HIS A 87 -9.55 3.68 -1.09
N ALA A 88 -10.53 4.19 -0.35
CA ALA A 88 -11.19 3.38 0.64
C ALA A 88 -12.22 2.47 -0.01
N GLY A 89 -12.17 1.20 0.40
CA GLY A 89 -13.10 0.19 -0.05
C GLY A 89 -12.61 -1.19 0.25
N HIS A 90 -13.49 -2.15 0.07
CA HIS A 90 -13.14 -3.56 0.11
C HIS A 90 -12.67 -4.02 -1.25
N TRP A 91 -11.55 -4.73 -1.26
CA TRP A 91 -11.11 -5.44 -2.45
C TRP A 91 -11.97 -6.69 -2.64
N ARG A 92 -12.52 -6.86 -3.84
CA ARG A 92 -13.22 -8.09 -4.25
C ARG A 92 -12.28 -8.88 -5.14
N SER A 93 -12.31 -10.22 -5.08
CA SER A 93 -11.37 -11.10 -5.79
C SER A 93 -11.34 -10.93 -7.31
N ALA A 94 -12.41 -10.40 -7.91
CA ALA A 94 -12.49 -10.02 -9.33
C ALA A 94 -11.98 -8.58 -9.64
N GLY A 95 -11.48 -7.86 -8.63
CA GLY A 95 -11.06 -6.45 -8.74
C GLY A 95 -9.68 -6.24 -9.34
N VAL A 96 -9.38 -5.00 -9.70
CA VAL A 96 -8.10 -4.59 -10.28
C VAL A 96 -6.95 -4.86 -9.29
N ARG A 97 -5.95 -5.64 -9.71
CA ARG A 97 -4.82 -6.06 -8.85
C ARG A 97 -3.81 -4.94 -8.59
N TYR A 98 -3.82 -3.90 -9.40
CA TYR A 98 -2.85 -2.80 -9.37
C TYR A 98 -3.41 -1.53 -8.75
N GLU A 99 -4.63 -1.57 -8.22
CA GLU A 99 -5.32 -0.45 -7.58
C GLU A 99 -6.10 -0.95 -6.36
N ILE A 100 -5.53 -1.92 -5.63
CA ILE A 100 -6.21 -2.57 -4.51
C ILE A 100 -6.53 -1.52 -3.44
N PRO A 101 -7.83 -1.32 -3.11
CA PRO A 101 -8.23 -0.34 -2.12
C PRO A 101 -7.82 -0.77 -0.71
N ARG A 102 -7.67 0.20 0.19
CA ARG A 102 -7.32 -0.04 1.60
C ARG A 102 -8.23 0.75 2.52
N ILE A 103 -8.50 0.19 3.70
CA ILE A 103 -9.17 0.91 4.79
C ILE A 103 -8.09 1.50 5.69
N SER A 104 -8.11 2.81 5.86
CA SER A 104 -7.18 3.51 6.74
C SER A 104 -7.64 3.36 8.20
N VAL A 105 -6.71 2.97 9.08
CA VAL A 105 -6.92 2.92 10.52
C VAL A 105 -6.01 3.97 11.17
N GLY A 106 -6.61 4.95 11.81
CA GLY A 106 -5.94 6.09 12.41
C GLY A 106 -6.05 6.13 13.94
N ARG A 107 -5.26 7.03 14.55
CA ARG A 107 -5.19 7.23 16.01
C ARG A 107 -6.54 7.43 16.70
N TYR A 108 -7.50 8.06 16.02
CA TYR A 108 -8.80 8.45 16.59
C TYR A 108 -9.94 7.50 16.18
N ASP A 109 -9.62 6.35 15.59
CA ASP A 109 -10.63 5.36 15.25
C ASP A 109 -11.01 4.55 16.49
N SER A 110 -12.30 4.50 16.80
CA SER A 110 -12.83 3.60 17.82
C SER A 110 -12.89 2.17 17.29
N LEU A 111 -12.96 1.20 18.20
CA LEU A 111 -13.19 -0.20 17.83
C LEU A 111 -14.48 -0.37 17.02
N ASP A 112 -15.52 0.41 17.32
CA ASP A 112 -16.78 0.35 16.57
C ASP A 112 -16.62 0.86 15.15
N LYS A 113 -15.92 1.99 14.97
CA LYS A 113 -15.58 2.47 13.63
C LYS A 113 -14.74 1.45 12.87
N PHE A 114 -13.73 0.87 13.51
CA PHE A 114 -12.91 -0.18 12.90
C PHE A 114 -13.77 -1.37 12.45
N LYS A 115 -14.67 -1.89 13.30
CA LYS A 115 -15.58 -2.99 12.95
C LYS A 115 -16.49 -2.63 11.78
N VAL A 116 -17.10 -1.44 11.79
CA VAL A 116 -18.02 -1.02 10.72
C VAL A 116 -17.29 -0.86 9.39
N GLU A 117 -16.12 -0.24 9.37
CA GLU A 117 -15.38 -0.05 8.11
C GLU A 117 -14.81 -1.39 7.59
N THR A 118 -14.27 -2.25 8.48
CA THR A 118 -13.62 -3.50 8.05
C THR A 118 -14.58 -4.65 7.77
N VAL A 119 -15.63 -4.81 8.57
CA VAL A 119 -16.57 -5.95 8.45
C VAL A 119 -17.77 -5.61 7.58
N LEU A 120 -18.38 -4.43 7.78
CA LEU A 120 -19.63 -4.06 7.11
C LEU A 120 -19.40 -3.31 5.80
N GLY A 121 -18.22 -2.70 5.63
CA GLY A 121 -17.90 -1.92 4.43
C GLY A 121 -18.70 -0.63 4.29
N LEU A 122 -19.33 -0.19 5.37
CA LEU A 122 -20.16 1.01 5.40
C LEU A 122 -19.30 2.20 5.83
N ARG A 123 -18.78 2.94 4.84
CA ARG A 123 -18.08 4.20 5.12
C ARG A 123 -19.07 5.37 5.11
N GLY A 124 -18.91 6.31 6.04
CA GLY A 124 -19.67 7.57 6.07
C GLY A 124 -20.97 7.56 6.90
N LEU A 125 -21.21 6.54 7.72
CA LEU A 125 -22.31 6.57 8.68
C LEU A 125 -22.06 7.67 9.74
N PRO A 126 -22.98 8.61 9.94
CA PRO A 126 -22.83 9.65 10.96
C PRO A 126 -22.70 9.01 12.35
N ARG A 127 -21.83 9.57 13.20
CA ARG A 127 -21.55 9.09 14.57
C ARG A 127 -22.80 8.79 15.41
N ARG A 128 -23.92 9.47 15.14
CA ARG A 128 -25.22 9.25 15.80
C ARG A 128 -25.80 7.84 15.59
N LEU A 129 -25.48 7.18 14.48
CA LEU A 129 -25.97 5.82 14.18
C LEU A 129 -25.04 4.72 14.74
N LEU A 130 -23.80 5.06 15.08
CA LEU A 130 -22.84 4.12 15.68
C LEU A 130 -23.01 3.99 17.21
N ALA A 131 -23.66 4.96 17.86
CA ALA A 131 -23.89 4.98 19.31
C ALA A 131 -25.18 4.25 19.75
N ALA A 132 -25.88 3.60 18.82
CA ALA A 132 -27.18 2.96 19.06
C ALA A 132 -27.15 1.43 18.87
N ALA A 133 -25.97 0.80 18.89
CA ALA A 133 -25.79 -0.65 18.78
C ALA A 133 -24.97 -1.17 19.97
#